data_AF-A0A645CAP4-F1
#
_entry.id   AF-A0A645CAP4-F1
#
_cell.length_a   1.000
_cell.length_b   1.000
_cell.length_c   1.000
_cell.angle_alpha   90.00
_cell.angle_beta   90.00
_cell.angle_gamma   90.00
#
_symmetry.space_group_name_H-M   'P 1'
#
loop_
_entity.id
_entity.type
_entity.pdbx_description
1 polymer ?
#
loop_
_entity_poly.entity_id
_entity_poly.type
_entity_poly.pdbx_seq_one_letter_code
_entity_poly.pdbx_strand_id
1 'polypeptide(L)'
;MGGTYGNSKYYRCYADASGQGYYYDDEYYVQDDRYDESLKLLDDDIIAVYGTYEGIETITRAIGLTSDEIPKISMKYVDLIGE
;
A
#
# COMPACT_ATOMS: atom_id res chain seq x y z
N MET A 1 11.53 -19.41 19.50
CA MET A 1 10.11 -19.67 19.12
C MET A 1 9.49 -18.35 18.70
N GLY A 2 8.66 -18.36 17.66
CA GLY A 2 7.99 -17.19 17.07
C GLY A 2 8.39 -17.06 15.60
N GLY A 3 7.50 -17.10 14.62
CA GLY A 3 6.05 -17.25 14.52
C GLY A 3 5.80 -17.32 13.01
N THR A 4 4.77 -18.03 12.56
CA THR A 4 4.48 -18.27 11.14
C THR A 4 4.58 -17.00 10.28
N TYR A 5 5.64 -16.87 9.48
CA TYR A 5 5.75 -15.89 8.40
C TYR A 5 4.74 -16.28 7.31
N GLY A 6 3.48 -15.91 7.52
CA GLY A 6 2.53 -15.77 6.44
C GLY A 6 3.13 -14.81 5.42
N ASN A 7 3.03 -15.14 4.14
CA ASN A 7 3.53 -14.33 3.05
C ASN A 7 2.66 -13.05 2.95
N SER A 8 2.88 -12.09 3.86
CA SER A 8 2.18 -10.82 3.86
C SER A 8 2.50 -10.11 2.55
N LYS A 9 1.48 -9.85 1.74
CA LYS A 9 1.61 -9.08 0.51
C LYS A 9 1.58 -7.60 0.87
N TYR A 10 2.47 -6.84 0.25
CA TYR A 10 2.56 -5.40 0.45
C TYR A 10 2.49 -4.71 -0.90
N TYR A 11 1.72 -3.63 -0.95
CA TYR A 11 1.59 -2.76 -2.10
C TYR A 11 2.12 -1.39 -1.77
N ARG A 12 2.81 -0.80 -2.74
CA ARG A 12 3.25 0.60 -2.69
C ARG A 12 2.23 1.40 -3.48
N CYS A 13 1.46 2.23 -2.77
CA CYS A 13 0.38 3.00 -3.37
C CYS A 13 0.69 4.49 -3.33
N TYR A 14 0.12 5.22 -4.27
CA TYR A 14 0.28 6.67 -4.38
C TYR A 14 -1.10 7.31 -4.52
N ALA A 15 -1.38 8.36 -3.75
CA ALA A 15 -2.61 9.11 -3.91
C ALA A 15 -2.46 10.15 -5.03
N ASP A 16 -3.52 10.32 -5.82
CA ASP A 16 -3.68 11.46 -6.74
C ASP A 16 -4.42 12.58 -5.99
N ALA A 17 -3.68 13.38 -5.21
CA ALA A 17 -4.26 14.49 -4.46
C ALA A 17 -4.38 15.77 -5.30
N SER A 18 -3.59 15.90 -6.37
CA SER A 18 -3.48 17.14 -7.16
C SER A 18 -3.98 17.04 -8.61
N GLY A 19 -4.39 15.86 -9.10
CA GLY A 19 -5.14 15.70 -10.35
C GLY A 19 -4.34 15.94 -11.63
N GLN A 20 -3.02 15.76 -11.61
CA GLN A 20 -2.13 16.01 -12.75
C GLN A 20 -1.18 14.83 -13.03
N GLY A 21 -1.69 13.60 -13.00
CA GLY A 21 -1.14 12.47 -13.77
C GLY A 21 0.26 11.96 -13.41
N TYR A 22 0.89 12.48 -12.36
CA TYR A 22 2.12 11.93 -11.79
C TYR A 22 1.84 11.53 -10.34
N TYR A 23 1.67 10.23 -10.14
CA TYR A 23 1.38 9.56 -8.88
C TYR A 23 2.55 9.65 -7.89
N TYR A 24 2.90 10.85 -7.40
CA TYR A 24 4.00 11.08 -6.46
C TYR A 24 3.67 12.05 -5.33
N ASP A 25 2.39 12.36 -5.09
CA ASP A 25 2.01 13.28 -4.03
C ASP A 25 2.22 12.62 -2.65
N ASP A 26 1.32 11.71 -2.27
CA ASP A 26 1.40 11.00 -1.01
C ASP A 26 1.65 9.50 -1.27
N GLU A 27 2.70 8.96 -0.66
CA GLU A 27 3.06 7.54 -0.74
C GLU A 27 2.49 6.78 0.47
N TYR A 28 2.05 5.55 0.26
CA TYR A 28 1.50 4.68 1.30
C TYR A 28 2.08 3.27 1.21
N TYR A 29 2.40 2.70 2.36
CA TYR A 29 2.78 1.30 2.50
C TYR A 29 1.57 0.47 2.93
N VAL A 30 0.97 -0.26 2.00
CA VAL A 30 -0.30 -0.96 2.23
C VAL A 30 -0.05 -2.46 2.39
N GLN A 31 -0.39 -3.00 3.55
CA GLN A 31 -0.36 -4.44 3.82
C GLN A 31 -1.71 -5.06 3.46
N ASP A 32 -1.71 -6.09 2.61
CA ASP A 32 -2.90 -6.88 2.30
C ASP A 32 -3.22 -7.82 3.47
N ASP A 33 -4.20 -7.43 4.28
CA ASP A 33 -4.77 -8.27 5.34
C ASP A 33 -6.25 -8.57 5.07
N ARG A 34 -6.65 -8.59 3.79
CA ARG A 34 -7.99 -8.97 3.38
C ARG A 34 -8.24 -10.43 3.74
N TYR A 35 -9.43 -10.70 4.26
CA TYR A 35 -9.85 -12.08 4.51
C TYR A 35 -10.17 -12.83 3.20
N ASP A 36 -10.68 -12.10 2.21
CA ASP A 36 -10.96 -12.61 0.86
C ASP A 36 -10.01 -11.98 -0.17
N GLU A 37 -9.17 -12.81 -0.78
CA GLU A 37 -8.20 -12.43 -1.81
C GLU A 37 -8.69 -12.79 -3.23
N SER A 38 -10.00 -13.02 -3.43
CA SER A 38 -10.59 -13.34 -4.73
C SER A 38 -10.35 -12.23 -5.78
N LEU A 39 -10.35 -10.97 -5.34
CA LEU A 39 -9.98 -9.81 -6.16
C LEU A 39 -8.45 -9.68 -6.26
N LYS A 40 -7.93 -9.97 -7.44
CA LYS A 40 -6.51 -9.83 -7.77
C LYS A 40 -6.21 -8.40 -8.22
N LEU A 41 -5.34 -7.73 -7.48
CA LEU A 41 -4.81 -6.41 -7.84
C LEU A 41 -3.62 -6.56 -8.79
N LEU A 42 -3.54 -5.69 -9.78
CA LEU A 42 -2.47 -5.59 -10.77
C LEU A 42 -1.76 -4.23 -10.66
N ASP A 43 -0.59 -4.14 -11.29
CA ASP A 43 0.10 -2.85 -11.44
C ASP A 43 -0.80 -1.89 -12.22
N ASP A 44 -0.75 -0.60 -11.85
CA ASP A 44 -1.57 0.50 -12.39
C ASP A 44 -3.07 0.49 -12.06
N ASP A 45 -3.56 -0.45 -11.24
CA ASP A 45 -4.95 -0.43 -10.77
C ASP A 45 -5.22 0.80 -9.87
N ILE A 46 -6.34 1.47 -10.09
CA ILE A 46 -6.83 2.52 -9.21
C ILE A 46 -7.76 1.86 -8.18
N ILE A 47 -7.43 2.02 -6.89
CA ILE A 47 -8.10 1.30 -5.82
C ILE A 47 -8.60 2.22 -4.71
N ALA A 48 -9.73 1.87 -4.09
CA ALA A 48 -10.17 2.42 -2.82
C ALA A 48 -9.86 1.43 -1.70
N VAL A 49 -8.99 1.83 -0.77
CA VAL A 49 -8.55 0.98 0.35
C VAL A 49 -9.34 1.32 1.61
N TYR A 50 -9.91 0.30 2.25
CA TYR A 50 -10.54 0.43 3.58
C TYR A 50 -9.77 -0.41 4.59
N GLY A 51 -9.28 0.23 5.64
CA GLY A 51 -8.33 -0.40 6.54
C GLY A 51 -7.98 0.45 7.75
N THR A 52 -6.98 -0.01 8.49
CA THR A 52 -6.48 0.65 9.71
C THR A 52 -5.15 1.31 9.42
N TYR A 53 -5.01 2.58 9.81
CA TYR A 53 -3.71 3.23 9.88
C TYR A 53 -2.87 2.60 11.00
N GLU A 54 -1.71 2.04 10.66
CA GLU A 54 -0.83 1.33 11.58
C GLU A 54 0.39 2.15 12.02
N GLY A 55 0.45 3.43 11.66
CA GLY A 55 1.56 4.30 11.98
C GLY A 55 2.46 4.56 10.77
N ILE A 56 3.74 4.78 11.05
CA ILE A 56 4.75 5.12 10.06
C ILE A 56 5.70 3.94 9.90
N GLU A 57 5.99 3.58 8.66
CA GLU A 57 7.01 2.60 8.26
C GLU A 57 8.23 3.33 7.70
N THR A 58 9.43 2.89 8.08
CA THR A 58 10.67 3.43 7.53
C THR A 58 11.12 2.59 6.34
N ILE A 59 11.05 3.14 5.13
CA ILE A 59 11.56 2.47 3.93
C ILE A 59 12.95 3.00 3.58
N THR A 60 13.86 2.11 3.20
CA THR A 60 15.19 2.51 2.71
C THR A 60 15.22 2.42 1.19
N ARG A 61 15.47 3.55 0.52
CA ARG A 61 15.53 3.59 -0.94
C ARG A 61 16.82 2.96 -1.46
N ALA A 62 16.71 2.17 -2.52
CA ALA A 62 17.85 1.50 -3.14
C ALA A 62 18.85 2.48 -3.78
N ILE A 63 18.37 3.64 -4.25
CA ILE A 63 19.20 4.71 -4.82
C ILE A 63 19.24 5.87 -3.83
N GLY A 64 20.45 6.32 -3.49
CA GLY A 64 20.69 7.45 -2.60
C GLY A 64 20.85 7.09 -1.11
N LEU A 65 20.53 5.85 -0.72
CA LEU A 65 20.61 5.37 0.68
C LEU A 65 19.85 6.25 1.69
N THR A 66 18.83 6.97 1.22
CA THR A 66 17.96 7.76 2.08
C THR A 66 16.84 6.87 2.62
N SER A 67 16.46 7.14 3.86
CA SER A 67 15.31 6.52 4.51
C SER A 67 14.16 7.52 4.53
N ASP A 68 12.98 7.06 4.15
CA ASP A 68 11.76 7.85 4.21
C ASP A 68 10.75 7.22 5.17
N GLU A 69 9.98 8.08 5.80
CA GLU A 69 8.91 7.74 6.74
C GLU A 69 7.56 7.82 6.02
N ILE A 70 6.89 6.67 5.90
CA ILE A 70 5.69 6.53 5.06
C ILE A 70 4.54 5.95 5.86
N PRO A 71 3.32 6.51 5.74
CA PRO A 71 2.12 5.95 6.36
C PRO A 71 1.91 4.47 5.99
N LYS A 72 1.72 3.63 7.00
CA LYS A 72 1.35 2.22 6.85
C LYS A 72 -0.15 2.03 7.03
N ILE A 73 -0.77 1.29 6.12
CA ILE A 73 -2.19 0.92 6.19
C ILE A 73 -2.34 -0.60 6.14
N SER A 74 -3.06 -1.20 7.08
CA SER A 74 -3.53 -2.59 7.01
C SER A 74 -4.87 -2.62 6.28
N MET A 75 -4.85 -3.08 5.03
CA MET A 75 -6.02 -3.16 4.15
C MET A 75 -6.90 -4.35 4.53
N LYS A 76 -8.19 -4.09 4.81
CA LYS A 76 -9.19 -5.12 5.13
C LYS A 76 -10.18 -5.36 3.99
N TYR A 77 -10.46 -4.32 3.21
CA TYR A 77 -11.30 -4.36 2.02
C TYR A 77 -10.72 -3.44 0.95
N VAL A 78 -11.00 -3.76 -0.31
CA VAL A 78 -10.56 -2.95 -1.45
C VAL A 78 -11.58 -3.04 -2.58
N ASP A 79 -11.83 -1.90 -3.21
CA ASP A 79 -12.63 -1.79 -4.43
C ASP A 79 -11.74 -1.32 -5.58
N LEU A 80 -11.90 -1.90 -6.77
CA LEU A 80 -11.36 -1.34 -8.00
C LEU A 80 -12.21 -0.13 -8.43
N ILE A 81 -11.57 0.97 -8.78
CA ILE A 81 -12.22 2.18 -9.27
C ILE A 81 -11.99 2.29 -10.78
N GLY A 82 -13.07 2.47 -11.53
CA GLY A 82 -13.00 2.72 -12.98
C GLY A 82 -13.15 1.49 -13.87
N GLU A 83 -13.67 0.38 -13.35
CA GLU A 83 -14.17 -0.76 -14.14
C GLU A 83 -15.65 -0.60 -14.52
#